data_AF-A0A4R6MU29-F1
#
_entry.id   AF-A0A4R6MU29-F1
#
_cell.length_a   1.000
_cell.length_b   1.000
_cell.length_c   1.000
_cell.angle_alpha   90.00
_cell.angle_beta   90.00
_cell.angle_gamma   90.00
#
_symmetry.space_group_name_H-M   'P 1'
#
loop_
_entity.id
_entity.type
_entity.pdbx_description
1 polymer ?
#
loop_
_entity_poly.entity_id
_entity_poly.type
_entity_poly.pdbx_seq_one_letter_code
_entity_poly.pdbx_strand_id
1 'polypeptide(L)'
;MSPRTDVHLPRWERGIMRHPALMLPLLRRQVSNPDVRSSRAALLGEFFVLERWGRSLELQPALERARDLAERQRAHADAAELSEALGRLHYQRGDYNQACKAWSQTLGWAADDSRSACQARIGLAHLCYALGEWARGGRVLEEAQAHYARLPGDAYLRAKIALNRAASLRATQGPQAALPALDEALSAAREAGHRDYQAEAIWHHARCARDRGDPVLAGRLARQAQQLARACGYRWLEGQACLLLSELDQGPQAQSLAQEALDLAEGLQARALQAAAHARLAELAQARGELGPGWHHAQQAQRLEASLAQNQMPAGLEALARFDTDPTGADGLLLELAGQAWALEMPADLERAWAGMLPRLLEGLELSALTLWWDESGRGHYRHLAGSSALEAAPLMAYLQALSAPGTPLQQTDSLAHPWRAELDQALGAADWPRQSRLELGLRVQTRLVGVLWLQRPLGAEWSRADVARAQRLAALLERLLAQLPGQASAAPAARQSLAEAAQRLRQLLAAPSLDRVALEALARDLERSAQA
;
A
#
# COMPACT_ATOMS: atom_id res chain seq x y z
N MET A 1 15.83 38.16 -30.80
CA MET A 1 16.20 38.12 -29.38
C MET A 1 14.97 37.68 -28.59
N SER A 2 14.85 36.39 -28.32
CA SER A 2 13.72 35.84 -27.56
C SER A 2 13.86 36.18 -26.08
N PRO A 3 12.80 36.59 -25.38
CA PRO A 3 12.88 36.88 -23.96
C PRO A 3 13.03 35.55 -23.20
N ARG A 4 14.11 35.44 -22.43
CA ARG A 4 14.29 34.38 -21.43
C ARG A 4 13.15 34.51 -20.41
N THR A 5 12.21 33.58 -20.44
CA THR A 5 11.27 33.31 -19.36
C THR A 5 12.02 32.59 -18.25
N ASP A 6 12.80 33.33 -17.47
CA ASP A 6 13.30 32.84 -16.18
C ASP A 6 12.08 32.63 -15.26
N VAL A 7 11.76 31.36 -15.01
CA VAL A 7 10.79 30.93 -14.00
C VAL A 7 11.39 31.21 -12.63
N HIS A 8 11.34 32.48 -12.24
CA HIS A 8 11.78 32.93 -10.93
C HIS A 8 10.68 32.62 -9.92
N LEU A 9 10.93 31.63 -9.05
CA LEU A 9 10.35 31.61 -7.71
C LEU A 9 10.44 33.05 -7.14
N PRO A 10 9.33 33.64 -6.65
CA PRO A 10 9.32 34.96 -6.05
C PRO A 10 10.52 35.12 -5.10
N ARG A 11 11.20 36.26 -5.15
CA ARG A 11 12.42 36.51 -4.36
C ARG A 11 12.26 36.17 -2.86
N TRP A 12 11.05 36.32 -2.32
CA TRP A 12 10.73 36.01 -0.93
C TRP A 12 10.64 34.49 -0.65
N GLU A 13 10.10 33.68 -1.55
CA GLU A 13 10.04 32.21 -1.39
C GLU A 13 11.45 31.61 -1.30
N ARG A 14 12.37 32.05 -2.18
CA ARG A 14 13.79 31.65 -2.08
C ARG A 14 14.43 32.07 -0.75
N GLY A 15 14.05 33.24 -0.23
CA GLY A 15 14.46 33.70 1.09
C GLY A 15 13.96 32.80 2.21
N ILE A 16 12.68 32.40 2.17
CA ILE A 16 12.07 31.48 3.14
C ILE A 16 12.77 30.13 3.12
N MET A 17 13.04 29.57 1.94
CA MET A 17 13.66 28.25 1.83
C MET A 17 15.09 28.22 2.36
N ARG A 18 15.86 29.28 2.11
CA ARG A 18 17.28 29.36 2.50
C ARG A 18 17.50 29.85 3.93
N HIS A 19 16.69 30.81 4.38
CA HIS A 19 16.88 31.51 5.65
C HIS A 19 15.55 31.70 6.41
N PRO A 20 14.85 30.60 6.76
CA PRO A 20 13.52 30.67 7.38
C PRO A 20 13.51 31.47 8.69
N ALA A 21 14.58 31.34 9.50
CA ALA A 21 14.70 32.04 10.77
C ALA A 21 14.83 33.57 10.63
N LEU A 22 15.44 34.04 9.54
CA LEU A 22 15.56 35.48 9.25
C LEU A 22 14.26 36.05 8.66
N MET A 23 13.53 35.23 7.90
CA MET A 23 12.30 35.65 7.23
C MET A 23 11.09 35.71 8.18
N LEU A 24 11.01 34.83 9.19
CA LEU A 24 9.83 34.72 10.05
C LEU A 24 9.44 36.05 10.75
N PRO A 25 10.37 36.82 11.37
CA PRO A 25 10.01 38.09 11.99
C PRO A 25 9.50 39.12 10.97
N LEU A 26 10.01 39.10 9.73
CA LEU A 26 9.57 39.99 8.66
C LEU A 26 8.15 39.64 8.19
N LEU A 27 7.88 38.35 8.00
CA LEU A 27 6.56 37.84 7.63
C LEU A 27 5.52 38.22 8.67
N ARG A 28 5.80 38.01 9.97
CA ARG A 28 4.89 38.39 11.07
C ARG A 28 4.54 39.87 11.11
N ARG A 29 5.52 40.75 10.85
CA ARG A 29 5.28 42.19 10.73
C ARG A 29 4.37 42.51 9.56
N GLN A 30 4.54 41.81 8.44
CA GLN A 30 3.75 42.03 7.23
C GLN A 30 2.34 41.44 7.32
N VAL A 31 2.12 40.35 8.05
CA VAL A 31 0.78 39.82 8.36
C VAL A 31 -0.07 40.86 9.11
N SER A 32 0.57 41.67 9.96
CA SER A 32 -0.10 42.74 10.73
C SER A 32 -0.40 44.01 9.91
N ASN A 33 -0.03 44.05 8.62
CA ASN A 33 -0.23 45.20 7.75
C ASN A 33 -1.66 45.22 7.15
N PRO A 34 -2.33 46.38 7.06
CA PRO A 34 -3.67 46.51 6.47
C PRO A 34 -3.79 46.15 4.97
N ASP A 35 -2.69 46.07 4.20
CA ASP A 35 -2.76 45.57 2.81
C ASP A 35 -3.05 44.05 2.78
N VAL A 36 -4.27 43.70 2.39
CA VAL A 36 -4.81 42.33 2.38
C VAL A 36 -3.96 41.37 1.53
N ARG A 37 -3.47 41.79 0.36
CA ARG A 37 -2.68 40.91 -0.52
C ARG A 37 -1.30 40.61 0.06
N SER A 38 -0.64 41.66 0.54
CA SER A 38 0.67 41.55 1.21
C SER A 38 0.59 40.76 2.51
N SER A 39 -0.48 40.95 3.28
CA SER A 39 -0.74 40.20 4.52
C SER A 39 -0.98 38.70 4.25
N ARG A 40 -1.73 38.35 3.19
CA ARG A 40 -1.96 36.95 2.80
C ARG A 40 -0.68 36.24 2.37
N ALA A 41 0.10 36.83 1.46
CA ALA A 41 1.35 36.24 1.01
C ALA A 41 2.32 36.03 2.20
N ALA A 42 2.33 36.97 3.14
CA ALA A 42 3.09 36.84 4.38
C ALA A 42 2.56 35.72 5.29
N LEU A 43 1.24 35.53 5.39
CA LEU A 43 0.63 34.44 6.16
C LEU A 43 0.97 33.07 5.58
N LEU A 44 0.90 32.91 4.25
CA LEU A 44 1.32 31.67 3.57
C LEU A 44 2.83 31.43 3.75
N GLY A 45 3.65 32.50 3.67
CA GLY A 45 5.07 32.40 3.96
C GLY A 45 5.38 32.00 5.40
N GLU A 46 4.66 32.56 6.38
CA GLU A 46 4.76 32.16 7.79
C GLU A 46 4.35 30.70 7.97
N PHE A 47 3.29 30.26 7.29
CA PHE A 47 2.87 28.87 7.27
C PHE A 47 3.97 27.93 6.77
N PHE A 48 4.62 28.22 5.64
CA PHE A 48 5.73 27.41 5.14
C PHE A 48 6.89 27.28 6.15
N VAL A 49 7.22 28.36 6.86
CA VAL A 49 8.28 28.32 7.89
C VAL A 49 7.83 27.50 9.10
N LEU A 50 6.64 27.77 9.62
CA LEU A 50 6.17 27.13 10.85
C LEU A 50 5.85 25.66 10.64
N GLU A 51 5.39 25.26 9.47
CA GLU A 51 5.13 23.86 9.15
C GLU A 51 6.39 23.01 9.24
N ARG A 52 7.47 23.46 8.62
CA ARG A 52 8.79 22.83 8.72
C ARG A 52 9.22 22.62 10.18
N TRP A 53 8.97 23.63 11.02
CA TRP A 53 9.30 23.61 12.44
C TRP A 53 8.28 22.92 13.33
N GLY A 54 7.18 22.42 12.77
CA GLY A 54 6.15 21.71 13.51
C GLY A 54 5.16 22.58 14.28
N ARG A 55 5.04 23.85 13.90
CA ARG A 55 4.25 24.89 14.58
C ARG A 55 3.13 25.48 13.74
N SER A 56 2.87 24.92 12.56
CA SER A 56 1.88 25.44 11.61
C SER A 56 0.45 25.46 12.16
N LEU A 57 0.12 24.60 13.13
CA LEU A 57 -1.18 24.58 13.81
C LEU A 57 -1.51 25.91 14.51
N GLU A 58 -0.49 26.69 14.90
CA GLU A 58 -0.68 28.04 15.46
C GLU A 58 -1.41 28.97 14.47
N LEU A 59 -1.29 28.70 13.17
CA LEU A 59 -1.87 29.53 12.11
C LEU A 59 -3.25 29.09 11.66
N GLN A 60 -3.76 27.94 12.13
CA GLN A 60 -5.04 27.41 11.66
C GLN A 60 -6.18 28.45 11.74
N PRO A 61 -6.41 29.16 12.87
CA PRO A 61 -7.47 30.16 12.93
C PRO A 61 -7.26 31.35 11.99
N ALA A 62 -6.00 31.73 11.73
CA ALA A 62 -5.68 32.82 10.82
C ALA A 62 -5.92 32.43 9.36
N LEU A 63 -5.53 31.21 8.97
CA LEU A 63 -5.76 30.66 7.64
C LEU A 63 -7.27 30.47 7.34
N GLU A 64 -8.04 29.96 8.31
CA GLU A 64 -9.50 29.83 8.19
C GLU A 64 -10.18 31.18 7.97
N ARG A 65 -9.87 32.19 8.81
CA ARG A 65 -10.42 33.54 8.65
C ARG A 65 -10.04 34.17 7.31
N ALA A 66 -8.79 34.00 6.88
CA ALA A 66 -8.33 34.54 5.60
C ALA A 66 -9.04 33.86 4.41
N ARG A 67 -9.24 32.53 4.47
CA ARG A 67 -9.97 31.78 3.45
C ARG A 67 -11.42 32.28 3.36
N ASP A 68 -12.11 32.38 4.49
CA ASP A 68 -13.52 32.81 4.52
C ASP A 68 -13.70 34.26 4.04
N LEU A 69 -12.70 35.11 4.27
CA LEU A 69 -12.68 36.46 3.71
C LEU A 69 -12.49 36.42 2.19
N ALA A 70 -11.51 35.65 1.69
CA ALA A 70 -11.24 35.50 0.27
C ALA A 70 -12.46 34.92 -0.48
N GLU A 71 -13.12 33.92 0.09
CA GLU A 71 -14.35 33.32 -0.45
C GLU A 71 -15.48 34.36 -0.54
N ARG A 72 -15.76 35.11 0.54
CA ARG A 72 -16.77 36.18 0.54
C ARG A 72 -16.48 37.27 -0.48
N GLN A 73 -15.21 37.54 -0.75
CA GLN A 73 -14.75 38.49 -1.76
C GLN A 73 -14.70 37.90 -3.17
N ARG A 74 -15.04 36.61 -3.34
CA ARG A 74 -14.92 35.85 -4.60
C ARG A 74 -13.49 35.84 -5.17
N ALA A 75 -12.48 35.97 -4.32
CA ALA A 75 -11.09 35.83 -4.66
C ALA A 75 -10.70 34.33 -4.68
N HIS A 76 -11.24 33.59 -5.64
CA HIS A 76 -11.15 32.12 -5.68
C HIS A 76 -9.71 31.58 -5.72
N ALA A 77 -8.81 32.20 -6.48
CA ALA A 77 -7.41 31.79 -6.50
C ALA A 77 -6.74 31.90 -5.10
N ASP A 78 -7.08 32.95 -4.36
CA ASP A 78 -6.55 33.19 -3.02
C ASP A 78 -7.17 32.22 -2.00
N ALA A 79 -8.48 31.99 -2.10
CA ALA A 79 -9.19 31.00 -1.28
C ALA A 79 -8.63 29.59 -1.52
N ALA A 80 -8.25 29.27 -2.75
CA ALA A 80 -7.63 27.99 -3.11
C ALA A 80 -6.26 27.79 -2.44
N GLU A 81 -5.35 28.77 -2.50
CA GLU A 81 -4.05 28.70 -1.81
C GLU A 81 -4.19 28.48 -0.30
N LEU A 82 -5.13 29.18 0.34
CA LEU A 82 -5.37 29.06 1.78
C LEU A 82 -6.03 27.72 2.13
N SER A 83 -6.93 27.22 1.28
CA SER A 83 -7.55 25.91 1.43
C SER A 83 -6.54 24.77 1.27
N GLU A 84 -5.55 24.93 0.37
CA GLU A 84 -4.46 23.97 0.20
C GLU A 84 -3.63 23.84 1.49
N ALA A 85 -3.24 24.98 2.08
CA ALA A 85 -2.49 25.02 3.34
C ALA A 85 -3.28 24.38 4.50
N LEU A 86 -4.59 24.65 4.59
CA LEU A 86 -5.47 24.02 5.58
C LEU A 86 -5.57 22.50 5.37
N GLY A 87 -5.57 22.03 4.12
CA GLY A 87 -5.54 20.60 3.81
C GLY A 87 -4.31 19.90 4.40
N ARG A 88 -3.14 20.52 4.29
CA ARG A 88 -1.89 20.02 4.88
C ARG A 88 -1.93 19.95 6.41
N LEU A 89 -2.51 20.97 7.06
CA LEU A 89 -2.73 20.96 8.51
C LEU A 89 -3.63 19.81 8.97
N HIS A 90 -4.76 19.62 8.29
CA HIS A 90 -5.68 18.53 8.60
C HIS A 90 -5.02 17.17 8.37
N TYR A 91 -4.24 17.02 7.30
CA TYR A 91 -3.49 15.79 7.03
C TYR A 91 -2.48 15.48 8.14
N GLN A 92 -1.70 16.46 8.59
CA GLN A 92 -0.72 16.29 9.68
C GLN A 92 -1.39 15.79 10.97
N ARG A 93 -2.60 16.25 11.27
CA ARG A 93 -3.38 15.79 12.43
C ARG A 93 -4.00 14.41 12.24
N GLY A 94 -4.05 13.88 11.03
CA GLY A 94 -4.82 12.67 10.71
C GLY A 94 -6.33 12.91 10.56
N ASP A 95 -6.74 14.16 10.33
CA ASP A 95 -8.13 14.54 10.07
C ASP A 95 -8.42 14.43 8.55
N TYR A 96 -8.29 13.21 8.01
CA TYR A 96 -8.26 12.96 6.57
C TYR A 96 -9.50 13.41 5.80
N ASN A 97 -10.69 13.34 6.40
CA ASN A 97 -11.92 13.89 5.79
C ASN A 97 -11.83 15.40 5.58
N GLN A 98 -11.30 16.14 6.56
CA GLN A 98 -11.15 17.59 6.48
C GLN A 98 -10.06 17.96 5.48
N ALA A 99 -8.97 17.18 5.42
CA ALA A 99 -7.92 17.34 4.42
C ALA A 99 -8.48 17.13 3.00
N CYS A 100 -9.22 16.04 2.78
CA CYS A 100 -9.89 15.74 1.52
C CYS A 100 -10.82 16.87 1.09
N LYS A 101 -11.64 17.37 2.02
CA LYS A 101 -12.53 18.51 1.77
C LYS A 101 -11.77 19.75 1.35
N ALA A 102 -10.71 20.12 2.07
CA ALA A 102 -9.94 21.33 1.81
C ALA A 102 -9.19 21.28 0.47
N TRP A 103 -8.58 20.15 0.12
CA TRP A 103 -7.95 19.98 -1.19
C TRP A 103 -8.95 19.87 -2.33
N SER A 104 -10.11 19.24 -2.11
CA SER A 104 -11.20 19.25 -3.08
C SER A 104 -11.74 20.66 -3.35
N GLN A 105 -11.89 21.48 -2.31
CA GLN A 105 -12.27 22.89 -2.43
C GLN A 105 -11.22 23.68 -3.21
N THR A 106 -9.94 23.40 -2.97
CA THR A 106 -8.83 23.99 -3.74
C THR A 106 -9.01 23.74 -5.24
N LEU A 107 -9.28 22.49 -5.63
CA LEU A 107 -9.53 22.13 -7.03
C LEU A 107 -10.81 22.75 -7.61
N GLY A 108 -11.84 22.97 -6.78
CA GLY A 108 -13.06 23.65 -7.20
C GLY A 108 -12.91 25.14 -7.45
N TRP A 109 -11.89 25.78 -6.87
CA TRP A 109 -11.65 27.23 -6.99
C TRP A 109 -10.47 27.60 -7.89
N ALA A 110 -9.46 26.73 -7.96
CA ALA A 110 -8.23 27.01 -8.70
C ALA A 110 -8.40 26.71 -10.20
N ALA A 111 -7.67 27.46 -11.04
CA ALA A 111 -7.44 27.04 -12.42
C ALA A 111 -6.66 25.72 -12.44
N ASP A 112 -6.97 24.87 -13.40
CA ASP A 112 -6.49 23.49 -13.40
C ASP A 112 -4.95 23.38 -13.57
N ASP A 113 -4.37 24.31 -14.33
CA ASP A 113 -2.93 24.45 -14.56
C ASP A 113 -2.21 25.27 -13.47
N SER A 114 -2.91 25.63 -12.39
CA SER A 114 -2.34 26.43 -11.32
C SER A 114 -1.44 25.62 -10.39
N ARG A 115 -0.51 26.31 -9.74
CA ARG A 115 0.37 25.73 -8.72
C ARG A 115 -0.44 25.15 -7.54
N SER A 116 -1.53 25.80 -7.15
CA SER A 116 -2.40 25.36 -6.03
C SER A 116 -3.18 24.10 -6.40
N ALA A 117 -3.68 23.99 -7.64
CA ALA A 117 -4.32 22.77 -8.12
C ALA A 117 -3.33 21.59 -8.16
N CYS A 118 -2.12 21.81 -8.66
CA CYS A 118 -1.05 20.81 -8.63
C CYS A 118 -0.75 20.34 -7.19
N GLN A 119 -0.58 21.28 -6.24
CA GLN A 119 -0.33 20.95 -4.84
C GLN A 119 -1.50 20.21 -4.18
N ALA A 120 -2.73 20.59 -4.47
CA ALA A 120 -3.91 19.89 -3.96
C ALA A 120 -3.97 18.44 -4.47
N ARG A 121 -3.66 18.18 -5.75
CA ARG A 121 -3.56 16.81 -6.27
C ARG A 121 -2.46 16.01 -5.56
N ILE A 122 -1.29 16.60 -5.31
CA ILE A 122 -0.25 15.96 -4.50
C ILE A 122 -0.77 15.62 -3.09
N GLY A 123 -1.53 16.52 -2.46
CA GLY A 123 -2.17 16.25 -1.17
C GLY A 123 -3.21 15.13 -1.22
N LEU A 124 -4.03 15.07 -2.27
CA LEU A 124 -4.97 13.96 -2.48
C LEU A 124 -4.23 12.62 -2.69
N ALA A 125 -3.09 12.62 -3.38
CA ALA A 125 -2.23 11.45 -3.48
C ALA A 125 -1.70 11.01 -2.09
N HIS A 126 -1.32 11.96 -1.22
CA HIS A 126 -0.93 11.66 0.16
C HIS A 126 -2.06 11.00 0.98
N LEU A 127 -3.32 11.37 0.73
CA LEU A 127 -4.47 10.69 1.35
C LEU A 127 -4.60 9.27 0.85
N CYS A 128 -4.47 9.05 -0.46
CA CYS A 128 -4.45 7.71 -1.02
C CYS A 128 -3.36 6.86 -0.34
N TYR A 129 -2.15 7.40 -0.15
CA TYR A 129 -1.06 6.71 0.54
C TYR A 129 -1.36 6.41 2.01
N ALA A 130 -1.93 7.37 2.74
CA ALA A 130 -2.35 7.15 4.12
C ALA A 130 -3.44 6.08 4.27
N LEU A 131 -4.22 5.85 3.21
CA LEU A 131 -5.25 4.83 3.12
C LEU A 131 -4.73 3.50 2.55
N GLY A 132 -3.45 3.43 2.17
CA GLY A 132 -2.84 2.28 1.51
C GLY A 132 -3.18 2.15 0.02
N GLU A 133 -3.88 3.11 -0.58
CA GLU A 133 -4.26 3.14 -2.00
C GLU A 133 -3.11 3.67 -2.87
N TRP A 134 -1.95 3.01 -2.82
CA TRP A 134 -0.70 3.47 -3.45
C TRP A 134 -0.83 3.69 -4.96
N ALA A 135 -1.35 2.70 -5.70
CA ALA A 135 -1.51 2.79 -7.17
C ALA A 135 -2.37 4.01 -7.58
N ARG A 136 -3.48 4.20 -6.88
CA ARG A 136 -4.37 5.35 -7.10
C ARG A 136 -3.69 6.67 -6.79
N GLY A 137 -2.97 6.76 -5.67
CA GLY A 137 -2.19 7.95 -5.37
C GLY A 137 -1.14 8.24 -6.45
N GLY A 138 -0.52 7.20 -7.03
CA GLY A 138 0.35 7.31 -8.20
C GLY A 138 -0.33 7.97 -9.40
N ARG A 139 -1.53 7.52 -9.78
CA ARG A 139 -2.31 8.12 -10.88
C ARG A 139 -2.70 9.59 -10.60
N VAL A 140 -3.13 9.90 -9.39
CA VAL A 140 -3.41 11.30 -8.98
C VAL A 140 -2.17 12.20 -9.12
N LEU A 141 -0.97 11.67 -8.89
CA LEU A 141 0.27 12.42 -9.14
C LEU A 141 0.57 12.59 -10.63
N GLU A 142 0.26 11.60 -11.46
CA GLU A 142 0.40 11.70 -12.91
C GLU A 142 -0.50 12.81 -13.45
N GLU A 143 -1.73 12.94 -12.94
CA GLU A 143 -2.58 14.10 -13.21
C GLU A 143 -1.95 15.41 -12.76
N ALA A 144 -1.39 15.46 -11.54
CA ALA A 144 -0.73 16.66 -11.02
C ALA A 144 0.40 17.12 -11.95
N GLN A 145 1.13 16.18 -12.54
CA GLN A 145 2.17 16.44 -13.52
C GLN A 145 1.60 16.85 -14.88
N ALA A 146 0.60 16.13 -15.40
CA ALA A 146 0.03 16.37 -16.72
C ALA A 146 -0.66 17.74 -16.84
N HIS A 147 -1.37 18.16 -15.78
CA HIS A 147 -2.13 19.40 -15.78
C HIS A 147 -1.26 20.63 -15.48
N TYR A 148 -0.11 20.48 -14.82
CA TYR A 148 0.76 21.60 -14.46
C TYR A 148 1.81 21.89 -15.55
N ALA A 149 1.41 22.58 -16.62
CA ALA A 149 2.26 22.87 -17.78
C ALA A 149 3.59 23.61 -17.47
N ARG A 150 3.68 24.28 -16.31
CA ARG A 150 4.89 25.02 -15.88
C ARG A 150 5.90 24.15 -15.14
N LEU A 151 5.59 22.87 -14.89
CA LEU A 151 6.44 21.93 -14.17
C LEU A 151 7.90 21.90 -14.67
N PRO A 152 8.21 21.95 -15.99
CA PRO A 152 9.60 21.93 -16.45
C PRO A 152 10.46 23.11 -15.94
N GLY A 153 9.84 24.22 -15.54
CA GLY A 153 10.54 25.37 -14.96
C GLY A 153 10.43 25.46 -13.43
N ASP A 154 9.67 24.58 -12.78
CA ASP A 154 9.40 24.60 -11.34
C ASP A 154 10.12 23.44 -10.63
N ALA A 155 11.42 23.61 -10.40
CA ALA A 155 12.26 22.59 -9.77
C ALA A 155 11.74 22.16 -8.38
N TYR A 156 11.06 23.05 -7.66
CA TYR A 156 10.45 22.73 -6.37
C TYR A 156 9.31 21.71 -6.53
N LEU A 157 8.36 21.96 -7.44
CA LEU A 157 7.28 21.01 -7.68
C LEU A 157 7.74 19.73 -8.38
N ARG A 158 8.77 19.79 -9.24
CA ARG A 158 9.40 18.57 -9.77
C ARG A 158 9.92 17.69 -8.63
N ALA A 159 10.67 18.27 -7.69
CA ALA A 159 11.17 17.53 -6.54
C ALA A 159 10.03 16.92 -5.72
N LYS A 160 8.98 17.70 -5.44
CA LYS A 160 7.80 17.23 -4.69
C LYS A 160 7.09 16.08 -5.40
N ILE A 161 6.83 16.17 -6.70
CA ILE A 161 6.18 15.10 -7.47
C ILE A 161 7.07 13.86 -7.50
N ALA A 162 8.37 14.01 -7.77
CA ALA A 162 9.31 12.90 -7.86
C ALA A 162 9.45 12.14 -6.52
N LEU A 163 9.48 12.84 -5.37
CA LEU A 163 9.44 12.22 -4.04
C LEU A 163 8.21 11.33 -3.85
N ASN A 164 7.04 11.86 -4.20
CA ASN A 164 5.78 11.16 -3.99
C ASN A 164 5.60 10.00 -4.98
N ARG A 165 6.06 10.17 -6.22
CA ARG A 165 6.15 9.08 -7.20
C ARG A 165 7.06 7.97 -6.68
N ALA A 166 8.23 8.30 -6.13
CA ALA A 166 9.12 7.31 -5.55
C ALA A 166 8.47 6.54 -4.38
N ALA A 167 7.69 7.21 -3.52
CA ALA A 167 6.94 6.55 -2.46
C ALA A 167 5.92 5.54 -3.03
N SER A 168 5.17 5.94 -4.05
CA SER A 168 4.23 5.06 -4.76
C SER A 168 4.94 3.86 -5.41
N LEU A 169 5.98 4.12 -6.21
CA LEU A 169 6.74 3.08 -6.91
C LEU A 169 7.38 2.09 -5.94
N ARG A 170 7.92 2.58 -4.82
CA ARG A 170 8.45 1.70 -3.76
C ARG A 170 7.38 0.75 -3.25
N ALA A 171 6.18 1.26 -2.97
CA ALA A 171 5.10 0.48 -2.41
C ALA A 171 4.50 -0.50 -3.43
N THR A 172 4.31 -0.10 -4.70
CA THR A 172 3.63 -0.94 -5.71
C THR A 172 4.59 -1.84 -6.50
N GLN A 173 5.81 -1.36 -6.78
CA GLN A 173 6.78 -2.02 -7.66
C GLN A 173 8.12 -2.34 -6.96
N GLY A 174 8.24 -2.04 -5.67
CA GLY A 174 9.42 -2.36 -4.86
C GLY A 174 10.52 -1.29 -4.89
N PRO A 175 11.54 -1.43 -4.03
CA PRO A 175 12.49 -0.38 -3.72
C PRO A 175 13.41 0.03 -4.88
N GLN A 176 13.69 -0.87 -5.83
CA GLN A 176 14.47 -0.56 -7.03
C GLN A 176 13.74 0.41 -7.97
N ALA A 177 12.44 0.21 -8.17
CA ALA A 177 11.64 1.03 -9.08
C ALA A 177 11.59 2.51 -8.64
N ALA A 178 11.71 2.75 -7.34
CA ALA A 178 11.71 4.11 -6.78
C ALA A 178 13.01 4.89 -7.02
N LEU A 179 14.15 4.22 -7.23
CA LEU A 179 15.46 4.87 -7.25
C LEU A 179 15.60 5.97 -8.32
N PRO A 180 15.18 5.79 -9.59
CA PRO A 180 15.27 6.85 -10.59
C PRO A 180 14.48 8.11 -10.21
N ALA A 181 13.28 7.93 -9.62
CA ALA A 181 12.46 9.04 -9.16
C ALA A 181 13.09 9.74 -7.93
N LEU A 182 13.80 9.00 -7.07
CA LEU A 182 14.55 9.60 -5.96
C LEU A 182 15.78 10.39 -6.42
N ASP A 183 16.49 9.91 -7.44
CA ASP A 183 17.60 10.63 -8.04
C ASP A 183 17.12 11.93 -8.71
N GLU A 184 15.99 11.89 -9.41
CA GLU A 184 15.31 13.08 -9.95
C GLU A 184 14.92 14.05 -8.82
N ALA A 185 14.27 13.54 -7.77
CA ALA A 185 13.84 14.33 -6.63
C ALA A 185 15.02 15.06 -5.97
N LEU A 186 16.12 14.35 -5.73
CA LEU A 186 17.32 14.91 -5.12
C LEU A 186 17.98 15.96 -6.03
N SER A 187 18.04 15.70 -7.34
CA SER A 187 18.55 16.65 -8.33
C SER A 187 17.72 17.94 -8.37
N ALA A 188 16.40 17.81 -8.51
CA ALA A 188 15.47 18.94 -8.54
C ALA A 188 15.45 19.71 -7.21
N ALA A 189 15.56 19.02 -6.07
CA ALA A 189 15.65 19.66 -4.75
C ALA A 189 16.96 20.46 -4.57
N ARG A 190 18.06 20.01 -5.19
CA ARG A 190 19.32 20.77 -5.22
C ARG A 190 19.21 22.02 -6.10
N GLU A 191 18.62 21.89 -7.28
CA GLU A 191 18.36 23.01 -8.19
C GLU A 191 17.47 24.06 -7.53
N ALA A 192 16.40 23.64 -6.84
CA ALA A 192 15.52 24.53 -6.08
C ALA A 192 16.19 25.13 -4.82
N GLY A 193 17.31 24.57 -4.36
CA GLY A 193 17.91 24.91 -3.06
C GLY A 193 17.05 24.49 -1.86
N HIS A 194 16.20 23.48 -2.02
CA HIS A 194 15.23 23.03 -1.04
C HIS A 194 15.80 21.89 -0.18
N ARG A 195 16.48 22.25 0.93
CA ARG A 195 17.20 21.28 1.79
C ARG A 195 16.28 20.24 2.42
N ASP A 196 15.03 20.57 2.67
CA ASP A 196 14.06 19.68 3.31
C ASP A 196 13.74 18.50 2.38
N TYR A 197 13.58 18.76 1.08
CA TYR A 197 13.36 17.72 0.07
C TYR A 197 14.62 16.93 -0.26
N GLN A 198 15.81 17.53 -0.11
CA GLN A 198 17.06 16.77 -0.20
C GLN A 198 17.16 15.75 0.94
N ALA A 199 16.82 16.15 2.16
CA ALA A 199 16.79 15.25 3.30
C ALA A 199 15.77 14.13 3.10
N GLU A 200 14.58 14.47 2.60
CA GLU A 200 13.49 13.51 2.36
C GLU A 200 13.85 12.49 1.28
N ALA A 201 14.47 12.92 0.19
CA ALA A 201 14.98 12.01 -0.85
C ALA A 201 16.03 11.04 -0.29
N ILE A 202 16.97 11.53 0.52
CA ILE A 202 17.99 10.70 1.17
C ILE A 202 17.33 9.69 2.13
N TRP A 203 16.31 10.09 2.89
CA TRP A 203 15.56 9.20 3.76
C TRP A 203 14.81 8.12 2.97
N HIS A 204 14.18 8.47 1.85
CA HIS A 204 13.56 7.46 0.98
C HIS A 204 14.59 6.50 0.36
N HIS A 205 15.77 6.96 -0.03
CA HIS A 205 16.86 6.05 -0.42
C HIS A 205 17.25 5.11 0.72
N ALA A 206 17.28 5.60 1.96
CA ALA A 206 17.54 4.78 3.13
C ALA A 206 16.49 3.67 3.30
N ARG A 207 15.20 4.00 3.10
CA ARG A 207 14.12 3.01 3.09
C ARG A 207 14.30 1.98 1.98
N CYS A 208 14.60 2.42 0.76
CA CYS A 208 14.88 1.49 -0.34
C CYS A 208 16.10 0.60 -0.05
N ALA A 209 17.13 1.09 0.65
CA ALA A 209 18.25 0.26 1.08
C ALA A 209 17.84 -0.77 2.13
N ARG A 210 17.03 -0.39 3.13
CA ARG A 210 16.47 -1.31 4.14
C ARG A 210 15.68 -2.44 3.48
N ASP A 211 14.74 -2.11 2.59
CA ASP A 211 13.86 -3.10 1.97
C ASP A 211 14.59 -4.07 1.04
N ARG A 212 15.76 -3.66 0.51
CA ARG A 212 16.66 -4.53 -0.26
C ARG A 212 17.56 -5.41 0.62
N GLY A 213 17.48 -5.27 1.95
CA GLY A 213 18.33 -6.01 2.88
C GLY A 213 19.76 -5.47 3.00
N ASP A 214 19.98 -4.18 2.75
CA ASP A 214 21.27 -3.50 2.97
C ASP A 214 21.20 -2.54 4.18
N PRO A 215 21.25 -3.07 5.42
CA PRO A 215 21.11 -2.28 6.64
C PRO A 215 22.27 -1.30 6.84
N VAL A 216 23.46 -1.58 6.29
CA VAL A 216 24.64 -0.72 6.42
C VAL A 216 24.44 0.56 5.60
N LEU A 217 24.04 0.42 4.32
CA LEU A 217 23.71 1.56 3.49
C LEU A 217 22.50 2.31 4.04
N ALA A 218 21.46 1.60 4.47
CA ALA A 218 20.26 2.18 5.06
C ALA A 218 20.59 3.04 6.28
N GLY A 219 21.38 2.50 7.22
CA GLY A 219 21.76 3.22 8.44
C GLY A 219 22.67 4.43 8.18
N ARG A 220 23.51 4.39 7.14
CA ARG A 220 24.31 5.56 6.73
C ARG A 220 23.43 6.66 6.15
N LEU A 221 22.54 6.31 5.22
CA LEU A 221 21.65 7.27 4.57
C LEU A 221 20.63 7.85 5.58
N ALA A 222 20.07 7.03 6.46
CA ALA A 222 19.13 7.48 7.49
C ALA A 222 19.78 8.49 8.45
N ARG A 223 21.04 8.27 8.88
CA ARG A 223 21.81 9.24 9.68
C ARG A 223 22.06 10.54 8.91
N GLN A 224 22.41 10.45 7.62
CA GLN A 224 22.59 11.63 6.78
C GLN A 224 21.29 12.44 6.66
N ALA A 225 20.16 11.78 6.45
CA ALA A 225 18.85 12.41 6.39
C ALA A 225 18.49 13.06 7.74
N GLN A 226 18.68 12.37 8.85
CA GLN A 226 18.43 12.88 10.21
C GLN A 226 19.26 14.15 10.48
N GLN A 227 20.57 14.11 10.19
CA GLN A 227 21.46 15.26 10.39
C GLN A 227 21.05 16.46 9.54
N LEU A 228 20.68 16.22 8.28
CA LEU A 228 20.23 17.28 7.38
C LEU A 228 18.88 17.85 7.82
N ALA A 229 17.92 17.00 8.20
CA ALA A 229 16.62 17.37 8.72
C ALA A 229 16.75 18.21 9.99
N ARG A 230 17.61 17.82 10.93
CA ARG A 230 17.92 18.59 12.14
C ARG A 230 18.56 19.93 11.82
N ALA A 231 19.58 19.95 10.96
CA ALA A 231 20.28 21.18 10.58
C ALA A 231 19.37 22.17 9.85
N CYS A 232 18.37 21.67 9.13
CA CYS A 232 17.38 22.49 8.47
C CYS A 232 16.13 22.70 9.38
N GLY A 233 15.96 21.99 10.49
CA GLY A 233 14.79 22.10 11.36
C GLY A 233 13.52 21.51 10.76
N TYR A 234 13.61 20.56 9.83
CA TYR A 234 12.47 19.80 9.30
C TYR A 234 12.08 18.68 10.29
N ARG A 235 11.25 19.04 11.27
CA ARG A 235 10.98 18.21 12.46
C ARG A 235 10.28 16.90 12.16
N TRP A 236 9.34 16.89 11.21
CA TRP A 236 8.64 15.67 10.82
C TRP A 236 9.61 14.61 10.27
N LEU A 237 10.48 15.01 9.35
CA LEU A 237 11.46 14.09 8.77
C LEU A 237 12.53 13.68 9.79
N GLU A 238 12.92 14.58 10.70
CA GLU A 238 13.81 14.23 11.81
C GLU A 238 13.24 13.04 12.61
N GLY A 239 11.95 13.09 12.97
CA GLY A 239 11.28 11.99 13.66
C GLY A 239 11.20 10.70 12.83
N GLN A 240 10.87 10.80 11.55
CA GLN A 240 10.85 9.66 10.62
C GLN A 240 12.23 9.01 10.45
N ALA A 241 13.30 9.81 10.42
CA ALA A 241 14.67 9.30 10.33
C ALA A 241 15.10 8.65 11.65
N CYS A 242 14.71 9.19 12.81
CA CYS A 242 14.94 8.56 14.11
C CYS A 242 14.24 7.20 14.20
N LEU A 243 12.99 7.11 13.74
CA LEU A 243 12.24 5.86 13.73
C LEU A 243 12.92 4.80 12.85
N LEU A 244 13.31 5.17 11.62
CA LEU A 244 14.04 4.26 10.73
C LEU A 244 15.38 3.81 11.32
N LEU A 245 16.11 4.70 12.01
CA LEU A 245 17.34 4.33 12.69
C LEU A 245 17.09 3.37 13.87
N SER A 246 15.98 3.55 14.60
CA SER A 246 15.56 2.62 15.65
C SER A 246 15.22 1.23 15.11
N GLU A 247 14.56 1.15 13.96
CA GLU A 247 14.25 -0.13 13.28
C GLU A 247 15.51 -0.87 12.83
N LEU A 248 16.52 -0.12 12.35
CA LEU A 248 17.78 -0.67 11.87
C LEU A 248 18.77 -1.05 12.99
N ASP A 249 18.60 -0.47 14.19
CA ASP A 249 19.45 -0.75 15.34
C ASP A 249 18.94 -1.94 16.16
N GLN A 250 19.85 -2.88 16.43
CA GLN A 250 19.63 -4.02 17.33
C GLN A 250 20.22 -3.76 18.74
N GLY A 251 20.86 -2.61 18.92
CA GLY A 251 21.56 -2.23 20.14
C GLY A 251 20.72 -1.39 21.11
N PRO A 252 21.37 -0.85 22.16
CA PRO A 252 20.70 -0.07 23.20
C PRO A 252 20.19 1.30 22.70
N GLN A 253 20.70 1.81 21.57
CA GLN A 253 20.31 3.13 21.06
C GLN A 253 18.91 3.13 20.43
N ALA A 254 18.42 1.97 19.97
CA ALA A 254 17.12 1.81 19.34
C ALA A 254 15.97 2.42 20.16
N GLN A 255 15.97 2.24 21.49
CA GLN A 255 14.93 2.81 22.35
C GLN A 255 15.02 4.34 22.42
N SER A 256 16.22 4.88 22.58
CA SER A 256 16.41 6.34 22.62
C SER A 256 15.97 7.03 21.33
N LEU A 257 16.23 6.39 20.18
CA LEU A 257 15.81 6.87 18.86
C LEU A 257 14.29 6.79 18.69
N ALA A 258 13.65 5.71 19.14
CA ALA A 258 12.19 5.58 19.11
C ALA A 258 11.51 6.60 20.05
N GLN A 259 12.09 6.87 21.22
CA GLN A 259 11.60 7.89 22.12
C GLN A 259 11.75 9.29 21.52
N GLU A 260 12.89 9.60 20.90
CA GLU A 260 13.09 10.88 20.20
C GLU A 260 12.07 11.06 19.06
N ALA A 261 11.79 10.00 18.30
CA ALA A 261 10.75 10.00 17.27
C ALA A 261 9.36 10.29 17.86
N LEU A 262 9.03 9.69 19.01
CA LEU A 262 7.78 9.93 19.72
C LEU A 262 7.66 11.37 20.20
N ASP A 263 8.68 11.91 20.86
CA ASP A 263 8.69 13.28 21.39
C ASP A 263 8.48 14.31 20.26
N LEU A 264 9.14 14.10 19.13
CA LEU A 264 8.95 14.91 17.92
C LEU A 264 7.52 14.76 17.39
N ALA A 265 6.99 13.55 17.33
CA ALA A 265 5.64 13.28 16.84
C ALA A 265 4.54 13.90 17.73
N GLU A 266 4.74 13.89 19.06
CA GLU A 266 3.86 14.55 20.02
C GLU A 266 3.90 16.07 19.87
N GLY A 267 5.10 16.66 19.77
CA GLY A 267 5.25 18.09 19.51
C GLY A 267 4.60 18.54 18.20
N LEU A 268 4.61 17.68 17.18
CA LEU A 268 3.96 17.90 15.89
C LEU A 268 2.45 17.62 15.90
N GLN A 269 1.93 16.95 16.92
CA GLN A 269 0.61 16.32 16.90
C GLN A 269 0.39 15.38 15.70
N ALA A 270 1.47 14.75 15.23
CA ALA A 270 1.47 13.87 14.07
C ALA A 270 1.03 12.45 14.46
N ARG A 271 -0.29 12.22 14.53
CA ARG A 271 -0.88 10.95 15.05
C ARG A 271 -0.32 9.69 14.40
N ALA A 272 -0.11 9.69 13.08
CA ALA A 272 0.46 8.52 12.38
C ALA A 272 1.90 8.21 12.81
N LEU A 273 2.73 9.23 13.01
CA LEU A 273 4.09 9.06 13.49
C LEU A 273 4.11 8.65 14.98
N GLN A 274 3.21 9.18 15.80
CA GLN A 274 3.05 8.78 17.19
C GLN A 274 2.68 7.29 17.30
N ALA A 275 1.74 6.82 16.46
CA ALA A 275 1.34 5.42 16.42
C ALA A 275 2.54 4.51 16.07
N ALA A 276 3.29 4.87 15.03
CA ALA A 276 4.46 4.11 14.59
C ALA A 276 5.58 4.10 15.65
N ALA A 277 5.85 5.22 16.32
CA ALA A 277 6.84 5.29 17.39
C ALA A 277 6.43 4.47 18.62
N HIS A 278 5.15 4.51 19.01
CA HIS A 278 4.62 3.65 20.07
C HIS A 278 4.69 2.17 19.69
N ALA A 279 4.33 1.79 18.47
CA ALA A 279 4.45 0.41 18.00
C ALA A 279 5.91 -0.07 18.12
N ARG A 280 6.87 0.75 17.68
CA ARG A 280 8.30 0.42 17.81
C ARG A 280 8.78 0.30 19.26
N LEU A 281 8.34 1.19 20.15
CA LEU A 281 8.67 1.10 21.57
C LEU A 281 8.07 -0.17 22.21
N ALA A 282 6.87 -0.58 21.80
CA ALA A 282 6.25 -1.81 22.26
C ALA A 282 7.04 -3.05 21.82
N GLU A 283 7.46 -3.11 20.56
CA GLU A 283 8.33 -4.18 20.03
C GLU A 283 9.65 -4.30 20.81
N LEU A 284 10.31 -3.15 21.06
CA LEU A 284 11.58 -3.11 21.79
C LEU A 284 11.41 -3.57 23.25
N ALA A 285 10.33 -3.15 23.91
CA ALA A 285 10.02 -3.59 25.28
C ALA A 285 9.71 -5.09 25.32
N GLN A 286 8.94 -5.61 24.35
CA GLN A 286 8.65 -7.03 24.22
C GLN A 286 9.93 -7.86 24.03
N ALA A 287 10.84 -7.42 23.16
CA ALA A 287 12.12 -8.10 22.92
C ALA A 287 13.00 -8.19 24.19
N ARG A 288 12.78 -7.31 25.17
CA ARG A 288 13.48 -7.27 26.47
C ARG A 288 12.70 -7.94 27.60
N GLY A 289 11.48 -8.40 27.36
CA GLY A 289 10.60 -8.98 28.38
C GLY A 289 9.95 -7.93 29.30
N GLU A 290 9.93 -6.65 28.91
CA GLU A 290 9.35 -5.55 29.69
C GLU A 290 7.83 -5.44 29.43
N LEU A 291 7.05 -6.33 30.06
CA LEU A 291 5.61 -6.46 29.78
C LEU A 291 4.79 -5.19 30.07
N GLY A 292 5.09 -4.46 31.15
CA GLY A 292 4.34 -3.25 31.53
C GLY A 292 4.48 -2.11 30.51
N PRO A 293 5.72 -1.62 30.26
CA PRO A 293 5.98 -0.63 29.21
C PRO A 293 5.53 -1.09 27.82
N GLY A 294 5.76 -2.37 27.49
CA GLY A 294 5.34 -2.94 26.20
C GLY A 294 3.83 -2.87 25.99
N TRP A 295 3.05 -3.28 27.00
CA TRP A 295 1.59 -3.21 26.93
C TRP A 295 1.07 -1.76 26.85
N HIS A 296 1.66 -0.84 27.61
CA HIS A 296 1.30 0.58 27.54
C HIS A 296 1.46 1.14 26.12
N HIS A 297 2.62 0.93 25.52
CA HIS A 297 2.90 1.43 24.18
C HIS A 297 2.05 0.74 23.10
N ALA A 298 1.84 -0.57 23.20
CA ALA A 298 0.94 -1.29 22.29
C ALA A 298 -0.48 -0.73 22.34
N GLN A 299 -0.99 -0.43 23.53
CA GLN A 299 -2.32 0.16 23.70
C GLN A 299 -2.41 1.58 23.12
N GLN A 300 -1.37 2.39 23.26
CA GLN A 300 -1.33 3.74 22.67
C GLN A 300 -1.32 3.68 21.14
N ALA A 301 -0.48 2.82 20.56
CA ALA A 301 -0.43 2.59 19.12
C ALA A 301 -1.81 2.19 18.58
N GLN A 302 -2.44 1.18 19.20
CA GLN A 302 -3.76 0.71 18.78
C GLN A 302 -4.84 1.79 18.89
N ARG A 303 -4.82 2.63 19.94
CA ARG A 303 -5.78 3.74 20.08
C ARG A 303 -5.61 4.79 18.99
N LEU A 304 -4.38 5.16 18.67
CA LEU A 304 -4.08 6.13 17.62
C LEU A 304 -4.46 5.57 16.23
N GLU A 305 -4.14 4.31 15.96
CA GLU A 305 -4.53 3.62 14.72
C GLU A 305 -6.05 3.52 14.57
N ALA A 306 -6.77 3.19 15.65
CA ALA A 306 -8.22 3.16 15.64
C ALA A 306 -8.82 4.56 15.38
N SER A 307 -8.26 5.60 15.98
CA SER A 307 -8.67 6.99 15.71
C SER A 307 -8.41 7.39 14.25
N LEU A 308 -7.25 7.01 13.70
CA LEU A 308 -6.95 7.25 12.30
C LEU A 308 -7.94 6.50 11.40
N ALA A 309 -8.21 5.23 11.67
CA ALA A 309 -9.17 4.41 10.90
C ALA A 309 -10.60 4.96 10.95
N GLN A 310 -11.05 5.47 12.10
CA GLN A 310 -12.36 6.12 12.22
C GLN A 310 -12.46 7.39 11.36
N ASN A 311 -11.36 8.13 11.23
CA ASN A 311 -11.29 9.31 10.35
C ASN A 311 -11.15 8.97 8.86
N GLN A 312 -11.05 7.68 8.49
CA GLN A 312 -10.89 7.15 7.13
C GLN A 312 -12.21 6.65 6.50
N MET A 313 -13.38 7.02 7.04
CA MET A 313 -14.71 6.52 6.62
C MET A 313 -14.86 6.30 5.10
N PRO A 314 -15.64 5.27 4.64
CA PRO A 314 -15.82 4.92 3.23
C PRO A 314 -16.15 6.09 2.28
N ALA A 315 -16.91 7.07 2.78
CA ALA A 315 -17.24 8.29 2.03
C ALA A 315 -16.02 9.09 1.57
N GLY A 316 -14.89 9.04 2.31
CA GLY A 316 -13.64 9.67 1.91
C GLY A 316 -12.97 8.98 0.72
N LEU A 317 -13.03 7.64 0.65
CA LEU A 317 -12.54 6.87 -0.50
C LEU A 317 -13.38 7.11 -1.76
N GLU A 318 -14.70 7.23 -1.61
CA GLU A 318 -15.61 7.64 -2.69
C GLU A 318 -15.36 9.08 -3.13
N ALA A 319 -15.14 10.00 -2.19
CA ALA A 319 -14.85 11.40 -2.49
C ALA A 319 -13.52 11.57 -3.26
N LEU A 320 -12.57 10.65 -3.06
CA LEU A 320 -11.35 10.60 -3.84
C LEU A 320 -11.59 10.05 -5.27
N ALA A 321 -12.71 9.34 -5.55
CA ALA A 321 -12.85 8.49 -6.76
C ALA A 321 -13.09 9.31 -8.01
N ARG A 322 -13.70 10.47 -7.82
CA ARG A 322 -13.84 11.50 -8.87
C ARG A 322 -12.51 12.11 -9.33
N PHE A 323 -11.41 11.89 -8.60
CA PHE A 323 -10.08 12.38 -8.95
C PHE A 323 -9.17 11.25 -9.44
N ASP A 324 -9.74 10.11 -9.81
CA ASP A 324 -8.99 9.01 -10.41
C ASP A 324 -9.26 9.02 -11.92
N THR A 325 -8.24 9.33 -12.72
CA THR A 325 -8.33 9.30 -14.19
C THR A 325 -8.61 7.93 -14.80
N ASP A 326 -8.47 6.85 -14.02
CA ASP A 326 -8.84 5.51 -14.46
C ASP A 326 -9.95 4.92 -13.57
N PRO A 327 -11.20 5.42 -13.71
CA PRO A 327 -12.34 4.87 -12.98
C PRO A 327 -12.65 3.41 -13.38
N THR A 328 -12.05 2.94 -14.48
CA THR A 328 -12.20 1.60 -15.05
C THR A 328 -10.98 0.71 -14.89
N GLY A 329 -10.02 1.08 -14.03
CA GLY A 329 -8.70 0.43 -13.97
C GLY A 329 -8.73 -1.03 -13.54
N ALA A 330 -7.95 -1.41 -12.53
CA ALA A 330 -7.98 -2.78 -12.04
C ALA A 330 -9.40 -3.30 -11.74
N ASP A 331 -10.26 -2.43 -11.20
CA ASP A 331 -11.64 -2.76 -10.86
C ASP A 331 -12.58 -2.80 -12.05
N GLY A 332 -12.43 -1.91 -13.03
CA GLY A 332 -13.22 -1.96 -14.26
C GLY A 332 -12.82 -3.14 -15.14
N LEU A 333 -11.53 -3.46 -15.23
CA LEU A 333 -11.04 -4.68 -15.87
C LEU A 333 -11.66 -5.93 -15.23
N LEU A 334 -11.64 -6.04 -13.90
CA LEU A 334 -12.25 -7.18 -13.21
C LEU A 334 -13.77 -7.25 -13.42
N LEU A 335 -14.45 -6.09 -13.47
CA LEU A 335 -15.88 -6.02 -13.77
C LEU A 335 -16.19 -6.44 -15.21
N GLU A 336 -15.40 -5.98 -16.18
CA GLU A 336 -15.50 -6.36 -17.60
C GLU A 336 -15.32 -7.88 -17.75
N LEU A 337 -14.24 -8.43 -17.19
CA LEU A 337 -13.97 -9.87 -17.21
C LEU A 337 -15.07 -10.68 -16.52
N ALA A 338 -15.66 -10.13 -15.45
CA ALA A 338 -16.79 -10.75 -14.74
C ALA A 338 -18.11 -10.69 -15.50
N GLY A 339 -18.30 -9.71 -16.38
CA GLY A 339 -19.48 -9.56 -17.25
C GLY A 339 -19.36 -10.29 -18.59
N GLN A 340 -18.15 -10.69 -18.99
CA GLN A 340 -17.91 -11.45 -20.21
C GLN A 340 -18.53 -12.85 -20.12
N ALA A 341 -19.18 -13.28 -21.21
CA ALA A 341 -19.67 -14.65 -21.34
C ALA A 341 -18.50 -15.57 -21.72
N TRP A 342 -18.18 -16.52 -20.83
CA TRP A 342 -17.13 -17.51 -21.04
C TRP A 342 -17.77 -18.84 -21.43
N ALA A 343 -17.54 -19.30 -22.66
CA ALA A 343 -17.96 -20.63 -23.08
C ALA A 343 -16.83 -21.63 -22.78
N LEU A 344 -16.94 -22.33 -21.65
CA LEU A 344 -15.94 -23.30 -21.19
C LEU A 344 -16.53 -24.72 -21.31
N GLU A 345 -16.17 -25.44 -22.38
CA GLU A 345 -16.62 -26.82 -22.59
C GLU A 345 -15.56 -27.83 -22.15
N MET A 346 -14.28 -27.47 -22.29
CA MET A 346 -13.15 -28.32 -21.92
C MET A 346 -12.09 -27.54 -21.12
N PRO A 347 -11.23 -28.22 -20.34
CA PRO A 347 -10.14 -27.56 -19.60
C PRO A 347 -9.24 -26.67 -20.47
N ALA A 348 -8.99 -27.07 -21.72
CA ALA A 348 -8.22 -26.29 -22.69
C ALA A 348 -8.84 -24.92 -23.02
N ASP A 349 -10.15 -24.75 -22.88
CA ASP A 349 -10.81 -23.46 -23.09
C ASP A 349 -10.50 -22.49 -21.94
N LEU A 350 -10.34 -22.99 -20.69
CA LEU A 350 -9.85 -22.12 -19.61
C LEU A 350 -8.41 -21.69 -19.90
N GLU A 351 -7.54 -22.60 -20.37
CA GLU A 351 -6.15 -22.25 -20.68
C GLU A 351 -6.07 -21.13 -21.72
N ARG A 352 -6.91 -21.20 -22.76
CA ARG A 352 -7.02 -20.17 -23.78
C ARG A 352 -7.58 -18.85 -23.22
N ALA A 353 -8.64 -18.92 -22.41
CA ALA A 353 -9.23 -17.78 -21.74
C ALA A 353 -8.21 -17.06 -20.85
N TRP A 354 -7.51 -17.83 -20.01
CA TRP A 354 -6.47 -17.32 -19.12
C TRP A 354 -5.31 -16.69 -19.88
N ALA A 355 -4.81 -17.33 -20.94
CA ALA A 355 -3.75 -16.78 -21.78
C ALA A 355 -4.14 -15.42 -22.39
N GLY A 356 -5.41 -15.23 -22.75
CA GLY A 356 -5.92 -13.94 -23.24
C GLY A 356 -6.09 -12.89 -22.13
N MET A 357 -6.50 -13.30 -20.92
CA MET A 357 -6.67 -12.41 -19.77
C MET A 357 -5.35 -11.97 -19.15
N LEU A 358 -4.35 -12.85 -19.14
CA LEU A 358 -3.14 -12.72 -18.34
C LEU A 358 -2.38 -11.42 -18.58
N PRO A 359 -2.09 -10.97 -19.83
CA PRO A 359 -1.37 -9.71 -20.04
C PRO A 359 -2.13 -8.51 -19.48
N ARG A 360 -3.45 -8.47 -19.67
CA ARG A 360 -4.32 -7.41 -19.17
C ARG A 360 -4.36 -7.40 -17.64
N LEU A 361 -4.41 -8.57 -17.02
CA LEU A 361 -4.39 -8.72 -15.56
C LEU A 361 -3.04 -8.31 -14.97
N LEU A 362 -1.91 -8.68 -15.60
CA LEU A 362 -0.58 -8.29 -15.16
C LEU A 362 -0.40 -6.78 -15.19
N GLU A 363 -0.82 -6.14 -16.29
CA GLU A 363 -0.77 -4.69 -16.45
C GLU A 363 -1.74 -3.99 -15.49
N GLY A 364 -3.02 -4.36 -15.52
CA GLY A 364 -4.07 -3.69 -14.74
C GLY A 364 -3.93 -3.86 -13.23
N LEU A 365 -3.31 -4.94 -12.74
CA LEU A 365 -3.07 -5.18 -11.31
C LEU A 365 -1.64 -4.82 -10.85
N GLU A 366 -0.81 -4.32 -11.77
CA GLU A 366 0.61 -4.02 -11.53
C GLU A 366 1.35 -5.22 -10.91
N LEU A 367 1.29 -6.37 -11.57
CA LEU A 367 1.90 -7.62 -11.11
C LEU A 367 3.13 -7.96 -11.92
N SER A 368 4.18 -8.48 -11.27
CA SER A 368 5.33 -9.07 -11.95
C SER A 368 5.04 -10.45 -12.48
N ALA A 369 4.14 -11.19 -11.82
CA ALA A 369 3.60 -12.44 -12.33
C ALA A 369 2.24 -12.75 -11.68
N LEU A 370 1.49 -13.62 -12.34
CA LEU A 370 0.20 -14.12 -11.89
C LEU A 370 0.14 -15.61 -12.23
N THR A 371 -0.03 -16.44 -11.21
CA THR A 371 0.16 -17.88 -11.34
C THR A 371 -1.07 -18.61 -10.82
N LEU A 372 -1.60 -19.51 -11.64
CA LEU A 372 -2.78 -20.31 -11.34
C LEU A 372 -2.39 -21.79 -11.36
N TRP A 373 -2.61 -22.47 -10.24
CA TRP A 373 -2.58 -23.92 -10.17
C TRP A 373 -3.98 -24.45 -9.92
N TRP A 374 -4.36 -25.52 -10.58
CA TRP A 374 -5.70 -26.09 -10.45
C TRP A 374 -5.70 -27.61 -10.51
N ASP A 375 -6.59 -28.26 -9.76
CA ASP A 375 -6.76 -29.70 -9.77
C ASP A 375 -7.81 -30.09 -10.80
N GLU A 376 -7.35 -30.39 -12.02
CA GLU A 376 -8.20 -30.81 -13.15
C GLU A 376 -8.91 -32.14 -12.87
N SER A 377 -8.24 -33.03 -12.12
CA SER A 377 -8.67 -34.43 -11.94
C SER A 377 -9.47 -34.67 -10.66
N GLY A 378 -9.45 -33.72 -9.72
CA GLY A 378 -9.99 -33.91 -8.39
C GLY A 378 -9.17 -34.88 -7.53
N ARG A 379 -7.90 -35.14 -7.86
CA ARG A 379 -7.01 -36.10 -7.16
C ARG A 379 -5.90 -35.43 -6.35
N GLY A 380 -5.94 -34.10 -6.22
CA GLY A 380 -4.89 -33.33 -5.54
C GLY A 380 -3.63 -33.12 -6.38
N HIS A 381 -3.74 -33.22 -7.72
CA HIS A 381 -2.65 -32.88 -8.64
C HIS A 381 -2.94 -31.52 -9.27
N TYR A 382 -2.28 -30.49 -8.77
CA TYR A 382 -2.51 -29.13 -9.19
C TYR A 382 -1.57 -28.75 -10.34
N ARG A 383 -2.10 -28.65 -11.56
CA ARG A 383 -1.32 -28.29 -12.75
C ARG A 383 -1.19 -26.78 -12.88
N HIS A 384 0.01 -26.31 -13.19
CA HIS A 384 0.24 -24.91 -13.53
C HIS A 384 -0.33 -24.59 -14.93
N LEU A 385 -1.16 -23.55 -15.04
CA LEU A 385 -1.88 -23.27 -16.29
C LEU A 385 -0.97 -22.75 -17.43
N ALA A 386 0.22 -22.24 -17.12
CA ALA A 386 1.15 -21.65 -18.10
C ALA A 386 2.50 -22.41 -18.20
N GLY A 387 2.60 -23.63 -17.68
CA GLY A 387 3.85 -24.38 -17.69
C GLY A 387 3.68 -25.88 -17.42
N SER A 388 4.80 -26.60 -17.44
CA SER A 388 4.85 -28.06 -17.26
C SER A 388 4.95 -28.51 -15.80
N SER A 389 5.06 -27.57 -14.85
CA SER A 389 5.17 -27.90 -13.43
C SER A 389 3.81 -28.28 -12.84
N ALA A 390 3.81 -29.34 -12.03
CA ALA A 390 2.66 -29.80 -11.27
C ALA A 390 3.00 -29.76 -9.78
N LEU A 391 2.02 -29.36 -8.98
CA LEU A 391 2.05 -29.38 -7.53
C LEU A 391 1.32 -30.62 -7.04
N GLU A 392 2.02 -31.48 -6.31
CA GLU A 392 1.38 -32.59 -5.59
C GLU A 392 0.86 -32.10 -4.24
N ALA A 393 -0.37 -32.51 -3.88
CA ALA A 393 -0.98 -32.10 -2.61
C ALA A 393 -0.29 -32.68 -1.38
N ALA A 394 0.28 -33.88 -1.48
CA ALA A 394 0.88 -34.60 -0.35
C ALA A 394 1.99 -33.82 0.38
N PRO A 395 2.98 -33.21 -0.29
CA PRO A 395 4.00 -32.38 0.37
C PRO A 395 3.48 -31.00 0.82
N LEU A 396 2.28 -30.59 0.41
CA LEU A 396 1.72 -29.25 0.65
C LEU A 396 0.53 -29.24 1.63
N MET A 397 0.37 -30.28 2.44
CA MET A 397 -0.87 -30.47 3.19
C MET A 397 -1.18 -29.33 4.16
N ALA A 398 -0.20 -28.85 4.94
CA ALA A 398 -0.45 -27.75 5.88
C ALA A 398 -0.64 -26.42 5.14
N TYR A 399 0.11 -26.21 4.07
CA TYR A 399 -0.06 -25.06 3.19
C TYR A 399 -1.46 -24.99 2.58
N LEU A 400 -1.92 -26.07 1.96
CA LEU A 400 -3.26 -26.16 1.35
C LEU A 400 -4.36 -26.07 2.42
N GLN A 401 -4.13 -26.60 3.63
CA GLN A 401 -5.07 -26.46 4.74
C GLN A 401 -5.21 -24.99 5.18
N ALA A 402 -4.12 -24.23 5.22
CA ALA A 402 -4.16 -22.81 5.52
C ALA A 402 -4.98 -22.03 4.47
N LEU A 403 -4.79 -22.33 3.19
CA LEU A 403 -5.59 -21.76 2.09
C LEU A 403 -7.04 -22.28 2.06
N SER A 404 -7.31 -23.39 2.77
CA SER A 404 -8.65 -23.96 2.97
C SER A 404 -9.47 -23.21 4.01
N ALA A 405 -8.95 -22.18 4.68
CA ALA A 405 -9.76 -21.23 5.46
C ALA A 405 -10.45 -20.18 4.54
N PRO A 406 -11.78 -20.01 4.57
CA PRO A 406 -12.47 -19.10 3.65
C PRO A 406 -12.00 -17.66 3.81
N GLY A 407 -11.75 -16.98 2.69
CA GLY A 407 -11.64 -15.52 2.63
C GLY A 407 -10.38 -14.90 3.26
N THR A 408 -9.41 -15.69 3.70
CA THR A 408 -8.16 -15.15 4.30
C THR A 408 -6.99 -15.35 3.34
N PRO A 409 -6.63 -14.35 2.52
CA PRO A 409 -5.44 -14.41 1.70
C PRO A 409 -4.18 -14.46 2.57
N LEU A 410 -3.19 -15.25 2.14
CA LEU A 410 -1.86 -15.22 2.73
C LEU A 410 -1.06 -14.10 2.06
N GLN A 411 -0.51 -13.19 2.87
CA GLN A 411 0.26 -12.04 2.37
C GLN A 411 1.68 -12.13 2.89
N GLN A 412 2.66 -12.01 2.01
CA GLN A 412 4.08 -12.03 2.36
C GLN A 412 4.81 -10.97 1.56
N THR A 413 5.54 -10.07 2.22
CA THR A 413 6.39 -9.07 1.55
C THR A 413 7.73 -9.64 1.08
N ASP A 414 8.11 -10.81 1.62
CA ASP A 414 9.29 -11.58 1.27
C ASP A 414 8.96 -13.09 1.26
N SER A 415 9.02 -13.71 0.08
CA SER A 415 8.76 -15.14 -0.10
C SER A 415 9.77 -16.06 0.60
N LEU A 416 10.93 -15.56 1.06
CA LEU A 416 11.81 -16.33 1.93
C LEU A 416 11.27 -16.49 3.36
N ALA A 417 10.46 -15.54 3.83
CA ALA A 417 9.86 -15.56 5.16
C ALA A 417 8.53 -16.35 5.20
N HIS A 418 8.20 -17.06 4.13
CA HIS A 418 6.94 -17.78 4.01
C HIS A 418 6.82 -18.87 5.10
N PRO A 419 5.71 -18.93 5.88
CA PRO A 419 5.58 -19.89 6.99
C PRO A 419 5.70 -21.36 6.56
N TRP A 420 5.25 -21.67 5.33
CA TRP A 420 5.32 -23.01 4.73
C TRP A 420 6.44 -23.15 3.70
N ARG A 421 7.53 -22.38 3.83
CA ARG A 421 8.64 -22.37 2.88
C ARG A 421 9.19 -23.77 2.58
N ALA A 422 9.38 -24.60 3.62
CA ALA A 422 9.94 -25.94 3.47
C ALA A 422 9.05 -26.87 2.62
N GLU A 423 7.73 -26.84 2.83
CA GLU A 423 6.76 -27.61 2.03
C GLU A 423 6.80 -27.18 0.56
N LEU A 424 6.87 -25.86 0.33
CA LEU A 424 6.87 -25.31 -1.01
C LEU A 424 8.19 -25.55 -1.76
N ASP A 425 9.33 -25.45 -1.08
CA ASP A 425 10.64 -25.82 -1.64
C ASP A 425 10.69 -27.30 -2.02
N GLN A 426 10.07 -28.17 -1.22
CA GLN A 426 9.96 -29.59 -1.52
C GLN A 426 9.09 -29.85 -2.75
N ALA A 427 7.98 -29.12 -2.90
CA ALA A 427 7.03 -29.32 -3.98
C ALA A 427 7.47 -28.69 -5.31
N LEU A 428 8.24 -27.59 -5.28
CA LEU A 428 8.58 -26.80 -6.48
C LEU A 428 10.07 -26.79 -6.82
N GLY A 429 10.92 -27.30 -5.93
CA GLY A 429 12.37 -27.24 -6.06
C GLY A 429 12.93 -25.91 -5.58
N ALA A 430 13.91 -25.96 -4.67
CA ALA A 430 14.48 -24.78 -4.00
C ALA A 430 15.13 -23.74 -4.94
N ALA A 431 15.48 -24.11 -6.17
CA ALA A 431 16.18 -23.24 -7.13
C ALA A 431 15.26 -22.37 -8.00
N ASP A 432 13.97 -22.70 -8.08
CA ASP A 432 13.05 -22.10 -9.07
C ASP A 432 12.21 -20.95 -8.51
N TRP A 433 12.46 -20.54 -7.26
CA TRP A 433 11.63 -19.55 -6.58
C TRP A 433 12.30 -18.19 -6.39
N PRO A 434 11.92 -17.18 -7.20
CA PRO A 434 12.43 -15.84 -7.04
C PRO A 434 11.95 -15.23 -5.72
N ARG A 435 12.86 -14.51 -5.06
CA ARG A 435 12.58 -13.73 -3.87
C ARG A 435 11.68 -12.54 -4.23
N GLN A 436 10.44 -12.55 -3.78
CA GLN A 436 9.37 -11.65 -4.24
C GLN A 436 8.35 -11.38 -3.14
N SER A 437 7.52 -10.35 -3.33
CA SER A 437 6.31 -10.13 -2.53
C SER A 437 5.15 -10.91 -3.14
N ARG A 438 4.30 -11.52 -2.31
CA ARG A 438 3.28 -12.47 -2.76
C ARG A 438 1.97 -12.36 -1.98
N LEU A 439 0.88 -12.48 -2.71
CA LEU A 439 -0.48 -12.60 -2.21
C LEU A 439 -1.08 -13.90 -2.75
N GLU A 440 -1.53 -14.78 -1.86
CA GLU A 440 -1.94 -16.13 -2.21
C GLU A 440 -3.38 -16.41 -1.75
N LEU A 441 -4.17 -17.04 -2.63
CA LEU A 441 -5.58 -17.36 -2.40
C LEU A 441 -5.88 -18.81 -2.80
N GLY A 442 -6.68 -19.50 -1.98
CA GLY A 442 -7.28 -20.78 -2.35
C GLY A 442 -8.56 -20.57 -3.16
N LEU A 443 -8.69 -21.26 -4.30
CA LEU A 443 -9.86 -21.24 -5.18
C LEU A 443 -10.77 -22.42 -4.86
N ARG A 444 -12.08 -22.17 -4.78
CA ARG A 444 -13.06 -23.18 -4.38
C ARG A 444 -14.24 -23.31 -5.32
N VAL A 445 -14.69 -24.56 -5.44
CA VAL A 445 -15.98 -24.90 -6.05
C VAL A 445 -16.72 -25.76 -5.04
N GLN A 446 -17.95 -25.34 -4.65
CA GLN A 446 -18.77 -26.06 -3.66
C GLN A 446 -18.02 -26.36 -2.35
N THR A 447 -17.30 -25.37 -1.80
CA THR A 447 -16.48 -25.45 -0.56
C THR A 447 -15.19 -26.26 -0.64
N ARG A 448 -14.99 -27.06 -1.69
CA ARG A 448 -13.76 -27.81 -1.94
C ARG A 448 -12.69 -26.90 -2.53
N LEU A 449 -11.45 -27.00 -2.03
CA LEU A 449 -10.28 -26.38 -2.67
C LEU A 449 -9.99 -27.09 -4.00
N VAL A 450 -10.05 -26.34 -5.09
CA VAL A 450 -9.84 -26.83 -6.46
C VAL A 450 -8.67 -26.14 -7.15
N GLY A 451 -8.11 -25.09 -6.55
CA GLY A 451 -6.95 -24.40 -7.10
C GLY A 451 -6.30 -23.44 -6.11
N VAL A 452 -5.17 -22.90 -6.53
CA VAL A 452 -4.40 -21.89 -5.81
C VAL A 452 -4.03 -20.79 -6.79
N LEU A 453 -4.18 -19.54 -6.36
CA LEU A 453 -3.86 -18.34 -7.13
C LEU A 453 -2.77 -17.56 -6.41
N TRP A 454 -1.64 -17.31 -7.07
CA TRP A 454 -0.59 -16.41 -6.58
C TRP A 454 -0.52 -15.16 -7.42
N LEU A 455 -0.57 -14.02 -6.75
CA LEU A 455 -0.23 -12.72 -7.30
C LEU A 455 1.17 -12.38 -6.80
N GLN A 456 2.05 -11.98 -7.71
CA GLN A 456 3.45 -11.72 -7.39
C GLN A 456 3.82 -10.29 -7.77
N ARG A 457 4.58 -9.65 -6.90
CA ARG A 457 5.21 -8.34 -7.11
C ARG A 457 6.69 -8.41 -6.75
N PRO A 458 7.52 -7.45 -7.20
CA PRO A 458 8.92 -7.39 -6.78
C PRO A 458 9.08 -7.40 -5.25
N LEU A 459 10.22 -7.89 -4.79
CA LEU A 459 10.55 -7.99 -3.36
C LEU A 459 10.33 -6.66 -2.64
N GLY A 460 9.64 -6.69 -1.49
CA GLY A 460 9.39 -5.51 -0.67
C GLY A 460 8.22 -4.63 -1.13
N ALA A 461 7.52 -4.98 -2.22
CA ALA A 461 6.24 -4.36 -2.56
C ALA A 461 5.17 -4.73 -1.51
N GLU A 462 4.31 -3.78 -1.18
CA GLU A 462 3.27 -3.91 -0.16
C GLU A 462 1.93 -4.32 -0.81
N TRP A 463 1.09 -5.05 -0.06
CA TRP A 463 -0.26 -5.43 -0.47
C TRP A 463 -1.27 -4.56 0.29
N SER A 464 -1.98 -3.70 -0.45
CA SER A 464 -3.02 -2.86 0.13
C SER A 464 -4.31 -3.64 0.38
N ARG A 465 -5.24 -3.05 1.15
CA ARG A 465 -6.58 -3.60 1.32
C ARG A 465 -7.34 -3.68 -0.01
N ALA A 466 -7.17 -2.71 -0.90
CA ALA A 466 -7.74 -2.78 -2.24
C ALA A 466 -7.12 -3.89 -3.08
N ASP A 467 -5.80 -4.11 -3.01
CA ASP A 467 -5.17 -5.23 -3.71
C ASP A 467 -5.74 -6.57 -3.26
N VAL A 468 -5.94 -6.74 -1.94
CA VAL A 468 -6.58 -7.92 -1.37
C VAL A 468 -8.01 -8.09 -1.89
N ALA A 469 -8.81 -7.02 -1.87
CA ALA A 469 -10.19 -7.06 -2.38
C ALA A 469 -10.23 -7.39 -3.89
N ARG A 470 -9.30 -6.85 -4.67
CA ARG A 470 -9.15 -7.15 -6.11
C ARG A 470 -8.75 -8.60 -6.35
N ALA A 471 -7.80 -9.12 -5.59
CA ALA A 471 -7.38 -10.51 -5.67
C ALA A 471 -8.52 -11.47 -5.31
N GLN A 472 -9.33 -11.13 -4.30
CA GLN A 472 -10.55 -11.89 -3.96
C GLN A 472 -11.60 -11.84 -5.06
N ARG A 473 -11.81 -10.69 -5.72
CA ARG A 473 -12.70 -10.58 -6.90
C ARG A 473 -12.20 -11.45 -8.07
N LEU A 474 -10.90 -11.43 -8.34
CA LEU A 474 -10.28 -12.28 -9.35
C LEU A 474 -10.43 -13.76 -9.00
N ALA A 475 -10.21 -14.15 -7.74
CA ALA A 475 -10.44 -15.50 -7.27
C ALA A 475 -11.90 -15.93 -7.48
N ALA A 476 -12.87 -15.10 -7.07
CA ALA A 476 -14.29 -15.37 -7.29
C ALA A 476 -14.69 -15.48 -8.78
N LEU A 477 -14.04 -14.72 -9.67
CA LEU A 477 -14.18 -14.91 -11.11
C LEU A 477 -13.68 -16.30 -11.53
N LEU A 478 -12.46 -16.66 -11.14
CA LEU A 478 -11.85 -17.95 -11.49
C LEU A 478 -12.63 -19.13 -10.92
N GLU A 479 -13.14 -19.03 -9.69
CA GLU A 479 -14.03 -20.03 -9.08
C GLU A 479 -15.29 -20.26 -9.90
N ARG A 480 -15.92 -19.19 -10.42
CA ARG A 480 -17.08 -19.29 -11.30
C ARG A 480 -16.74 -19.93 -12.65
N LEU A 481 -15.54 -19.68 -13.19
CA LEU A 481 -15.08 -20.32 -14.43
C LEU A 481 -14.79 -21.80 -14.22
N LEU A 482 -14.08 -22.13 -13.14
CA LEU A 482 -13.80 -23.49 -12.70
C LEU A 482 -15.09 -24.31 -12.48
N ALA A 483 -16.12 -23.71 -11.87
CA ALA A 483 -17.39 -24.36 -11.64
C ALA A 483 -18.16 -24.74 -12.92
N GLN A 484 -17.85 -24.10 -14.06
CA GLN A 484 -18.48 -24.41 -15.35
C GLN A 484 -17.87 -25.63 -16.03
N LEU A 485 -16.65 -26.03 -15.66
CA LEU A 485 -15.95 -27.14 -16.31
C LEU A 485 -16.56 -28.50 -15.93
N PRO A 486 -16.72 -29.41 -16.92
CA PRO A 486 -17.17 -30.77 -16.66
C PRO A 486 -16.13 -31.51 -15.79
N GLY A 487 -16.60 -32.16 -14.73
CA GLY A 487 -15.75 -32.90 -13.77
C GLY A 487 -15.60 -32.25 -12.40
N GLN A 488 -15.64 -30.91 -12.32
CA GLN A 488 -15.57 -30.19 -11.02
C GLN A 488 -16.86 -30.34 -10.19
N ALA A 489 -18.01 -30.49 -10.85
CA ALA A 489 -19.30 -30.77 -10.21
C ALA A 489 -19.54 -32.25 -9.87
N SER A 490 -18.64 -33.17 -10.26
CA SER A 490 -18.86 -34.62 -10.17
C SER A 490 -17.66 -35.35 -9.57
N ALA A 491 -17.31 -35.02 -8.33
CA ALA A 491 -16.42 -35.85 -7.49
C ALA A 491 -17.19 -36.84 -6.59
N ALA A 492 -18.46 -37.14 -6.90
CA ALA A 492 -19.19 -38.24 -6.28
C ALA A 492 -18.85 -39.68 -6.76
N PRO A 493 -18.06 -39.97 -7.84
CA PRO A 493 -17.94 -41.33 -8.31
C PRO A 493 -17.00 -42.19 -7.44
N ALA A 494 -15.95 -41.64 -6.82
CA ALA A 494 -15.04 -42.45 -5.99
C ALA A 494 -15.74 -43.00 -4.73
N ALA A 495 -16.50 -42.15 -4.02
CA ALA A 495 -17.30 -42.57 -2.86
C ALA A 495 -18.47 -43.50 -3.26
N ARG A 496 -19.14 -43.25 -4.39
CA ARG A 496 -20.22 -44.12 -4.88
C ARG A 496 -19.73 -45.48 -5.38
N GLN A 497 -18.56 -45.55 -6.00
CA GLN A 497 -17.96 -46.79 -6.50
C GLN A 497 -17.43 -47.64 -5.34
N SER A 498 -16.78 -47.01 -4.34
CA SER A 498 -16.43 -47.65 -3.07
C SER A 498 -17.65 -48.19 -2.32
N LEU A 499 -18.71 -47.38 -2.17
CA LEU A 499 -19.95 -47.80 -1.52
C LEU A 499 -20.68 -48.91 -2.30
N ALA A 500 -20.64 -48.89 -3.63
CA ALA A 500 -21.22 -49.93 -4.47
C ALA A 500 -20.44 -51.26 -4.36
N GLU A 501 -19.11 -51.21 -4.35
CA GLU A 501 -18.25 -52.39 -4.13
C GLU A 501 -18.42 -52.96 -2.73
N ALA A 502 -18.51 -52.09 -1.71
CA ALA A 502 -18.76 -52.51 -0.34
C ALA A 502 -20.17 -53.10 -0.17
N ALA A 503 -21.19 -52.53 -0.81
CA ALA A 503 -22.54 -53.09 -0.83
C ALA A 503 -22.60 -54.45 -1.54
N GLN A 504 -21.80 -54.65 -2.59
CA GLN A 504 -21.71 -55.92 -3.31
C GLN A 504 -20.98 -56.99 -2.48
N ARG A 505 -19.89 -56.63 -1.77
CA ARG A 505 -19.23 -57.52 -0.81
C ARG A 505 -20.13 -57.88 0.37
N LEU A 506 -20.91 -56.93 0.89
CA LEU A 506 -21.88 -57.19 1.95
C LEU A 506 -22.94 -58.20 1.51
N ARG A 507 -23.47 -58.06 0.28
CA ARG A 507 -24.42 -59.02 -0.31
C ARG A 507 -23.84 -60.41 -0.48
N GLN A 508 -22.56 -60.52 -0.88
CA GLN A 508 -21.87 -61.81 -0.99
C GLN A 508 -21.66 -62.48 0.37
N LEU A 509 -21.29 -61.71 1.40
CA LEU A 509 -21.10 -62.22 2.76
C LEU A 509 -22.42 -62.64 3.43
N LEU A 510 -23.51 -61.91 3.16
CA LEU A 510 -24.86 -62.27 3.65
C LEU A 510 -25.47 -63.49 2.94
N ALA A 511 -24.98 -63.85 1.75
CA ALA A 511 -25.43 -65.02 1.00
C ALA A 511 -24.65 -66.31 1.35
N ALA A 512 -23.59 -66.23 2.16
CA ALA A 512 -22.82 -67.38 2.60
C ALA A 512 -23.53 -68.13 3.75
N PRO A 513 -23.54 -69.49 3.75
CA PRO A 513 -24.32 -70.30 4.71
C PRO A 513 -23.82 -70.25 6.17
N SER A 514 -22.67 -69.62 6.42
CA SER A 514 -22.20 -69.27 7.76
C SER A 514 -21.58 -67.87 7.69
N LEU A 515 -22.18 -66.91 8.39
CA LEU A 515 -21.71 -65.52 8.46
C LEU A 515 -20.31 -65.47 9.10
N ASP A 516 -19.29 -65.19 8.29
CA ASP A 516 -17.91 -65.00 8.77
C ASP A 516 -17.76 -63.60 9.39
N ARG A 517 -17.67 -63.58 10.72
CA ARG A 517 -17.52 -62.36 11.53
C ARG A 517 -16.24 -61.59 11.20
N VAL A 518 -15.15 -62.28 10.83
CA VAL A 518 -13.87 -61.62 10.49
C VAL A 518 -13.99 -60.86 9.17
N ALA A 519 -14.72 -61.41 8.20
CA ALA A 519 -14.95 -60.76 6.92
C ALA A 519 -15.86 -59.52 7.05
N LEU A 520 -16.86 -59.56 7.95
CA LEU A 520 -17.69 -58.40 8.27
C LEU A 520 -16.90 -57.28 8.96
N GLU A 521 -16.00 -57.63 9.89
CA GLU A 521 -15.13 -56.65 10.56
C GLU A 521 -14.08 -56.04 9.61
N ALA A 522 -13.62 -56.79 8.60
CA ALA A 522 -12.77 -56.23 7.53
C ALA A 522 -13.54 -55.24 6.65
N LEU A 523 -14.77 -55.59 6.25
CA LEU A 523 -15.62 -54.74 5.43
C LEU A 523 -16.04 -53.45 6.17
N ALA A 524 -16.33 -53.53 7.46
CA ALA A 524 -16.61 -52.36 8.30
C ALA A 524 -15.43 -51.39 8.33
N ARG A 525 -14.20 -51.89 8.48
CA ARG A 525 -12.97 -51.07 8.45
C ARG A 525 -12.67 -50.47 7.08
N ASP A 526 -13.06 -51.12 5.98
CA ASP A 526 -12.93 -50.57 4.63
C ASP A 526 -13.97 -49.47 4.36
N LEU A 527 -15.19 -49.61 4.90
CA LEU A 527 -16.24 -48.60 4.86
C LEU A 527 -15.88 -47.37 5.72
N GLU A 528 -15.33 -47.56 6.91
CA GLU A 528 -14.85 -46.47 7.77
C GLU A 528 -13.71 -45.68 7.11
N ARG A 529 -12.75 -46.37 6.47
CA ARG A 529 -11.67 -45.72 5.72
C ARG A 529 -12.20 -44.96 4.50
N SER A 530 -13.20 -45.50 3.80
CA SER A 530 -13.84 -44.83 2.67
C SER A 530 -14.74 -43.66 3.06
N ALA A 531 -15.22 -43.60 4.31
CA ALA A 531 -15.98 -42.46 4.83
C ALA A 531 -15.09 -41.33 5.36
N GLN A 532 -13.80 -41.62 5.60
CA GLN A 532 -12.79 -40.67 6.07
C GLN A 532 -11.94 -40.09 4.94
N ALA A 533 -12.00 -40.66 3.73
CA ALA A 533 -11.38 -40.16 2.50
C ALA A 533 -12.43 -39.44 1.64
#